data_AF-A0A661SMD9-F1
#
_entry.id   AF-A0A661SMD9-F1
#
_cell.length_a   1.000
_cell.length_b   1.000
_cell.length_c   1.000
_cell.angle_alpha   90.00
_cell.angle_beta   90.00
_cell.angle_gamma   90.00
#
_symmetry.space_group_name_H-M   'P 1'
#
loop_
_entity.id
_entity.type
_entity.pdbx_description
1 polymer ?
#
loop_
_entity_poly.entity_id
_entity_poly.type
_entity_poly.pdbx_seq_one_letter_code
_entity_poly.pdbx_strand_id
1 'polypeptide(L)'
;MGTCVLKISLSDDIVEEIEKHKQLRQKQSIEEAVVDLIDYALKLPRHFMKFDWKKAEEEADYEISSGKTESFDTVEDFIADLKK
;
A
#
# COMPACT_ATOMS: atom_id res chain seq x y z
N MET A 1 -1.97 13.38 -28.93
CA MET A 1 -2.58 12.47 -27.94
C MET A 1 -3.78 13.19 -27.34
N GLY A 2 -4.95 12.55 -27.28
CA GLY A 2 -6.14 13.17 -26.72
C GLY A 2 -6.08 13.20 -25.19
N THR A 3 -6.44 14.33 -24.58
CA THR A 3 -6.67 14.43 -23.15
C THR A 3 -8.09 14.00 -22.84
N CYS A 4 -8.26 12.97 -22.01
CA CYS A 4 -9.55 12.59 -21.45
C CYS A 4 -9.70 13.24 -20.06
N VAL A 5 -10.84 13.88 -19.80
CA VAL A 5 -11.15 14.48 -18.50
C VAL A 5 -11.98 13.49 -17.69
N LEU A 6 -11.47 13.07 -16.54
CA LEU A 6 -12.19 12.24 -15.58
C LEU A 6 -12.83 13.14 -14.52
N LYS A 7 -14.13 12.95 -14.27
CA LYS A 7 -14.85 13.58 -13.15
C LYS A 7 -15.32 12.48 -12.20
N ILE A 8 -14.96 12.60 -10.94
CA ILE A 8 -15.31 11.67 -9.87
C ILE A 8 -15.82 12.44 -8.66
N SER A 9 -16.71 11.82 -7.90
CA SER A 9 -17.15 12.32 -6.59
C SER A 9 -16.47 11.48 -5.52
N LEU A 10 -15.78 12.15 -4.60
CA LEU A 10 -15.04 11.54 -3.50
C LEU A 10 -15.58 12.09 -2.18
N SER A 11 -15.51 11.32 -1.11
CA SER A 11 -15.76 11.83 0.24
C SER A 11 -14.61 12.73 0.68
N ASP A 12 -14.88 13.63 1.63
CA ASP A 12 -13.88 14.55 2.18
C ASP A 12 -12.68 13.79 2.78
N ASP A 13 -12.93 12.69 3.49
CA ASP A 13 -11.89 11.83 4.06
C ASP A 13 -10.89 11.34 2.99
N ILE A 14 -11.37 10.97 1.81
CA ILE A 14 -10.50 10.50 0.71
C ILE A 14 -9.73 11.66 0.10
N VAL A 15 -10.34 12.85 0.01
CA VAL A 15 -9.66 14.05 -0.46
C VAL A 15 -8.52 14.44 0.49
N GLU A 16 -8.74 14.34 1.81
CA GLU A 16 -7.70 14.56 2.81
C GLU A 16 -6.53 13.59 2.66
N GLU A 17 -6.80 12.30 2.46
CA GLU A 17 -5.75 11.30 2.23
C GLU A 17 -4.96 11.54 0.93
N ILE A 18 -5.62 12.00 -0.13
CA ILE A 18 -4.94 12.38 -1.38
C ILE A 18 -4.00 13.58 -1.14
N GLU A 19 -4.43 14.58 -0.35
CA GLU A 19 -3.59 15.73 -0.02
C GLU A 19 -2.39 15.32 0.85
N LYS A 20 -2.58 14.40 1.80
CA LYS A 20 -1.46 13.80 2.57
C LYS A 20 -0.49 13.07 1.64
N HIS A 21 -0.98 12.25 0.72
CA HIS A 21 -0.13 11.54 -0.26
C HIS A 21 0.69 12.51 -1.12
N LYS A 22 0.05 13.58 -1.61
CA LYS A 22 0.70 14.66 -2.36
C LYS A 22 1.86 15.26 -1.56
N GLN A 23 1.65 15.58 -0.28
CA GLN A 23 2.68 16.13 0.60
C GLN A 23 3.84 15.15 0.83
N LEU A 24 3.52 13.89 1.17
CA LEU A 24 4.52 12.83 1.42
C LEU A 24 5.39 12.54 0.19
N ARG A 25 4.80 12.59 -1.00
CA ARG A 25 5.47 12.33 -2.28
C ARG A 25 5.98 13.60 -2.97
N GLN A 26 5.82 14.77 -2.35
CA GLN A 26 6.22 16.08 -2.89
C GLN A 26 5.67 16.33 -4.32
N LYS A 27 4.43 15.93 -4.59
CA LYS A 27 3.77 16.15 -5.88
C LYS A 27 3.33 17.60 -6.01
N GLN A 28 3.33 18.13 -7.24
CA GLN A 28 3.05 19.55 -7.46
C GLN A 28 1.54 19.86 -7.43
N SER A 29 0.69 18.88 -7.71
CA SER A 29 -0.76 19.05 -7.73
C SER A 29 -1.54 17.84 -7.22
N ILE A 30 -2.82 18.04 -6.94
CA ILE A 30 -3.75 16.96 -6.55
C ILE A 30 -3.94 16.00 -7.73
N GLU A 31 -4.03 16.52 -8.95
CA GLU A 31 -4.17 15.72 -10.16
C GLU A 31 -2.99 14.76 -10.35
N GLU A 32 -1.76 15.23 -10.13
CA GLU A 32 -0.58 14.36 -10.17
C GLU A 32 -0.65 13.26 -9.11
N ALA A 33 -1.10 13.59 -7.90
CA ALA A 33 -1.28 12.61 -6.83
C ALA A 33 -2.37 11.58 -7.17
N VAL A 34 -3.50 12.02 -7.75
CA VAL A 34 -4.58 11.13 -8.19
C VAL A 34 -4.11 10.21 -9.31
N VAL A 35 -3.37 10.72 -10.30
CA VAL A 35 -2.82 9.90 -11.38
C VAL A 35 -1.85 8.85 -10.83
N ASP A 36 -0.97 9.23 -9.90
CA ASP A 36 -0.02 8.34 -9.24
C ASP A 36 -0.74 7.20 -8.46
N LEU A 37 -1.79 7.54 -7.72
CA LEU A 37 -2.60 6.57 -6.97
C LEU A 37 -3.36 5.61 -7.90
N ILE A 38 -3.94 6.12 -8.99
CA ILE A 38 -4.62 5.28 -9.99
C ILE A 38 -3.61 4.34 -10.68
N ASP A 39 -2.46 4.85 -11.10
CA ASP A 39 -1.41 4.05 -11.73
C ASP A 39 -0.90 2.94 -10.78
N TYR A 40 -0.70 3.28 -9.50
CA TYR A 40 -0.34 2.31 -8.47
C TYR A 40 -1.42 1.22 -8.31
N ALA A 41 -2.69 1.61 -8.19
CA ALA A 41 -3.81 0.68 -8.05
C ALA A 41 -3.96 -0.27 -9.26
N LEU A 42 -3.70 0.23 -10.48
CA LEU A 42 -3.75 -0.58 -11.71
C LEU A 42 -2.57 -1.54 -11.84
N LYS A 43 -1.41 -1.21 -11.26
CA LYS A 43 -0.21 -2.06 -11.26
C LYS A 43 -0.19 -3.07 -10.11
N LEU A 44 -1.07 -2.90 -9.12
CA LEU A 44 -1.12 -3.78 -7.96
C LEU A 44 -1.47 -5.23 -8.40
N PRO A 45 -0.64 -6.22 -8.06
CA PRO A 45 -0.93 -7.63 -8.37
C PRO A 45 -2.31 -8.07 -7.85
N ARG A 46 -3.04 -8.85 -8.66
CA ARG A 46 -4.42 -9.25 -8.35
C ARG A 46 -4.60 -9.95 -7.00
N HIS A 47 -3.59 -10.66 -6.51
CA HIS A 47 -3.66 -11.32 -5.22
C HIS A 47 -3.76 -10.33 -4.04
N PHE A 48 -3.27 -9.10 -4.19
CA PHE A 48 -3.39 -8.06 -3.16
C PHE A 48 -4.72 -7.30 -3.18
N MET A 49 -5.46 -7.32 -4.29
CA MET A 49 -6.74 -6.59 -4.40
C MET A 49 -7.84 -7.10 -3.46
N LYS A 50 -7.73 -8.36 -3.01
CA LYS A 50 -8.68 -8.99 -2.08
C LYS A 50 -7.99 -9.45 -0.80
N PHE A 51 -6.73 -9.08 -0.61
CA PHE A 51 -6.01 -9.44 0.57
C PHE A 51 -6.51 -8.58 1.73
N ASP A 52 -6.92 -9.22 2.82
CA ASP A 52 -7.37 -8.52 4.00
C ASP A 52 -6.14 -8.07 4.80
N TRP A 53 -5.60 -6.92 4.39
CA TRP A 53 -4.42 -6.33 5.02
C TRP A 53 -4.63 -6.07 6.50
N LYS A 54 -5.84 -5.65 6.89
CA LYS A 54 -6.16 -5.40 8.29
C LYS A 54 -6.05 -6.69 9.10
N LYS A 55 -6.65 -7.78 8.61
CA LYS A 55 -6.54 -9.08 9.27
C LYS A 55 -5.08 -9.56 9.32
N ALA A 56 -4.32 -9.37 8.24
CA ALA A 56 -2.90 -9.76 8.23
C ALA A 56 -2.05 -8.95 9.23
N GLU A 57 -2.32 -7.65 9.36
CA GLU A 57 -1.69 -6.79 10.38
C GLU A 57 -2.07 -7.24 11.79
N GLU A 58 -3.35 -7.51 12.05
CA GLU A 58 -3.81 -8.01 13.36
C GLU A 58 -3.20 -9.38 13.72
N GLU A 59 -3.08 -10.29 12.75
CA GLU A 59 -2.41 -11.58 12.94
C GLU A 59 -0.91 -11.41 13.24
N ALA A 60 -0.22 -10.53 12.51
CA ALA A 60 1.19 -10.23 12.74
C ALA A 60 1.43 -9.61 14.13
N ASP A 61 0.62 -8.62 14.52
CA ASP A 61 0.70 -7.99 15.84
C ASP A 61 0.46 -9.00 16.98
N TYR A 62 -0.47 -9.95 16.77
CA TYR A 62 -0.70 -11.04 17.71
C TYR A 62 0.52 -11.97 17.83
N GLU A 63 1.13 -12.37 16.71
CA GLU A 63 2.31 -13.24 16.74
C GLU A 63 3.51 -12.56 17.42
N ILE A 64 3.76 -11.29 17.10
CA ILE A 64 4.81 -10.48 17.72
C ILE A 64 4.58 -10.37 19.23
N SER A 65 3.37 -10.00 19.66
CA SER A 65 3.05 -9.83 21.09
C SER A 65 3.04 -11.15 21.87
N SER A 66 2.74 -12.27 21.21
CA SER A 66 2.82 -13.62 21.80
C SER A 66 4.24 -14.20 21.85
N GLY A 67 5.24 -13.46 21.37
CA GLY A 67 6.64 -13.88 21.36
C GLY A 67 6.96 -14.95 20.30
N LYS A 68 6.07 -15.16 19.33
CA LYS A 68 6.30 -16.04 18.16
C LYS A 68 7.13 -15.31 17.11
N THR A 69 8.25 -14.73 17.51
CA THR A 69 9.19 -14.04 16.63
C THR A 69 10.38 -14.96 16.37
N GLU A 70 10.73 -15.14 15.11
CA GLU A 70 11.94 -15.87 14.72
C GLU A 70 13.08 -14.91 14.44
N SER A 71 14.28 -15.25 14.90
CA SER A 71 15.50 -14.50 14.65
C SER A 71 16.35 -15.24 13.64
N PHE A 72 16.90 -14.51 12.68
CA PHE A 72 17.79 -15.05 11.65
C PHE A 72 19.19 -14.51 11.85
N ASP A 73 20.19 -15.38 11.79
CA ASP A 73 21.59 -15.00 11.94
C ASP A 73 22.13 -14.30 10.69
N THR A 74 21.56 -14.61 9.51
CA THR A 74 21.92 -14.00 8.23
C THR A 74 20.70 -13.69 7.36
N VAL A 75 20.89 -12.84 6.35
CA VAL A 75 19.86 -12.54 5.35
C VAL A 75 19.55 -13.77 4.50
N GLU A 76 20.55 -14.61 4.24
CA GLU A 76 20.40 -15.86 3.50
C GLU A 76 19.49 -16.85 4.22
N ASP A 77 19.60 -16.96 5.55
CA ASP A 77 18.74 -17.82 6.37
C ASP A 77 17.28 -17.36 6.32
N PHE A 78 17.06 -16.05 6.40
CA PHE A 78 15.73 -15.44 6.25
C PHE A 78 15.11 -15.74 4.87
N ILE A 79 15.89 -15.57 3.79
CA ILE A 79 15.41 -15.85 2.43
C ILE A 79 15.10 -17.34 2.23
N ALA A 80 15.88 -18.23 2.84
CA ALA A 80 15.66 -19.67 2.76
C ALA A 80 14.34 -20.07 3.45
N ASP A 81 14.01 -19.45 4.58
CA ASP A 81 12.76 -19.71 5.29
C ASP A 81 11.53 -19.20 4.54
N LEU A 82 11.59 -17.99 3.96
CA LEU A 82 10.52 -17.42 3.12
C LEU A 82 10.16 -18.25 1.88
N LYS A 83 11.06 -19.14 1.44
CA LYS A 83 10.88 -19.98 0.25
C LYS A 83 10.31 -21.37 0.57
N LYS A 84 10.09 -21.71 1.84
CA LYS A 84 9.41 -22.95 2.24
C LYS A 84 7.92 -22.87 1.98
#